data_AF-A0A7Y6X9D2-F1
#
_entry.id   AF-A0A7Y6X9D2-F1
#
_cell.length_a   1.000
_cell.length_b   1.000
_cell.length_c   1.000
_cell.angle_alpha   90.00
_cell.angle_beta   90.00
_cell.angle_gamma   90.00
#
_symmetry.space_group_name_H-M   'P 1'
#
loop_
_entity.id
_entity.type
_entity.pdbx_description
1 polymer ?
#
loop_
_entity_poly.entity_id
_entity_poly.type
_entity_poly.pdbx_seq_one_letter_code
_entity_poly.pdbx_strand_id
1 'polypeptide(L)'
;MSRRRAPEDLHALLGESNPDWERLIKALKKLPEDVDPMLAAGAVLRLIPEDRSYLGSFGRHCQQLPAPVIRAVLERLAGDVRPAVYFLRESVDREGSDEALRGSWRMALQGMLDLDVTYGWGSKQRKAKLQGLAENPVLLQAIQTVVVASEEVALDMLAVLTIDASEASLDALIPHVERAVRSQGWELDRLEDLRTHARSTPALDALFERMEALLQARRARSPALELARELGFGEPEVFWFRLYATGGEEGDGQSMTYRYHCHLTVDSRAPVWFRFSMSSWGPDGVPGRIVSVFDFDSEGLQNDTLGLGACAPSRFPEWMARAAKQLRTEWSLDQMSVMTSLRGRQRTRLVEWLKG
;
A
#
# COMPACT_ATOMS: atom_id res chain seq x y z
N MET A 1 -22.89 4.96 44.61
CA MET A 1 -21.47 4.56 44.72
C MET A 1 -21.15 3.61 43.57
N SER A 2 -20.82 4.16 42.39
CA SER A 2 -20.45 3.40 41.19
C SER A 2 -18.92 3.22 41.17
N ARG A 3 -18.45 2.00 40.89
CA ARG A 3 -17.10 1.51 41.22
C ARG A 3 -16.04 2.00 40.22
N ARG A 4 -14.89 2.43 40.76
CA ARG A 4 -13.59 2.77 40.13
C ARG A 4 -12.91 1.65 39.31
N ARG A 5 -13.64 0.81 38.57
CA ARG A 5 -13.03 -0.34 37.83
C ARG A 5 -12.40 0.04 36.49
N ALA A 6 -12.95 1.02 35.77
CA ALA A 6 -12.48 1.37 34.43
C ALA A 6 -11.01 1.88 34.34
N PRO A 7 -10.49 2.66 35.31
CA PRO A 7 -9.10 3.14 35.27
C PRO A 7 -8.08 2.02 35.52
N GLU A 8 -8.38 1.08 36.42
CA GLU A 8 -7.51 -0.07 36.72
C GLU A 8 -7.43 -1.03 35.53
N ASP A 9 -8.57 -1.26 34.86
CA ASP A 9 -8.64 -2.09 33.64
C ASP A 9 -7.82 -1.47 32.49
N LEU A 10 -7.84 -0.14 32.30
CA LEU A 10 -7.04 0.54 31.27
C LEU A 10 -5.54 0.51 31.57
N HIS A 11 -5.14 0.72 32.82
CA HIS A 11 -3.73 0.62 33.22
C HIS A 11 -3.16 -0.79 32.99
N ALA A 12 -3.91 -1.82 33.36
CA ALA A 12 -3.52 -3.21 33.11
C ALA A 12 -3.38 -3.49 31.61
N LEU A 13 -4.37 -3.08 30.80
CA LEU A 13 -4.35 -3.26 29.35
C LEU A 13 -3.24 -2.46 28.65
N LEU A 14 -2.83 -1.32 29.19
CA LEU A 14 -1.74 -0.50 28.65
C LEU A 14 -0.34 -1.05 28.98
N GLY A 15 -0.20 -1.79 30.08
CA GLY A 15 1.07 -2.42 30.47
C GLY A 15 1.40 -3.73 29.74
N GLU A 16 0.42 -4.32 29.05
CA GLU A 16 0.60 -5.57 28.30
C GLU A 16 1.23 -5.32 26.92
N SER A 17 2.26 -6.10 26.58
CA SER A 17 2.95 -6.05 25.29
C SER A 17 2.03 -6.47 24.12
N ASN A 18 1.04 -7.33 24.38
CA ASN A 18 0.05 -7.75 23.40
C ASN A 18 -1.36 -7.72 24.02
N PRO A 19 -2.06 -6.58 23.95
CA PRO A 19 -3.28 -6.35 24.71
C PRO A 19 -4.42 -7.16 24.10
N ASP A 20 -5.31 -7.67 24.96
CA ASP A 20 -6.57 -8.24 24.50
C ASP A 20 -7.42 -7.15 23.83
N TRP A 21 -7.42 -7.17 22.49
CA TRP A 21 -8.08 -6.17 21.65
C TRP A 21 -9.58 -6.07 21.89
N GLU A 22 -10.26 -7.18 22.17
CA GLU A 22 -11.69 -7.16 22.46
C GLU A 22 -11.97 -6.47 23.79
N ARG A 23 -11.16 -6.73 24.81
CA ARG A 23 -11.29 -6.08 26.12
C ARG A 23 -11.00 -4.59 26.03
N LEU A 24 -9.97 -4.19 25.27
CA LEU A 24 -9.66 -2.78 25.02
C LEU A 24 -10.83 -2.05 24.35
N ILE A 25 -11.39 -2.61 23.27
CA ILE A 25 -12.53 -2.01 22.56
C ILE A 25 -13.76 -1.90 23.47
N LYS A 26 -14.04 -2.92 24.29
CA LYS A 26 -15.15 -2.90 25.26
C LYS A 26 -14.95 -1.81 26.32
N ALA A 27 -13.72 -1.60 26.79
CA ALA A 27 -13.40 -0.55 27.75
C ALA A 27 -13.55 0.85 27.15
N LEU A 28 -13.03 1.07 25.94
CA LEU A 28 -13.10 2.37 25.25
C LEU A 28 -14.55 2.82 24.95
N LYS A 29 -15.45 1.88 24.64
CA LYS A 29 -16.88 2.17 24.44
C LYS A 29 -17.63 2.60 25.70
N LYS A 30 -17.05 2.41 26.89
CA LYS A 30 -17.67 2.66 28.19
C LYS A 30 -16.84 3.59 29.07
N LEU A 31 -16.04 4.45 28.45
CA LEU A 31 -15.22 5.43 29.19
C LEU A 31 -16.14 6.34 30.01
N PRO A 32 -15.92 6.46 31.33
CA PRO A 32 -16.65 7.42 32.14
C PRO A 32 -16.13 8.85 31.87
N GLU A 33 -16.93 9.86 32.21
CA GLU A 33 -16.57 11.27 32.00
C GLU A 33 -15.37 11.73 32.84
N ASP A 34 -15.09 11.04 33.95
CA ASP A 34 -13.99 11.34 34.90
C ASP A 34 -12.70 10.56 34.64
N VAL A 35 -12.59 9.85 33.52
CA VAL A 35 -11.36 9.12 33.16
C VAL A 35 -10.19 10.08 32.94
N ASP A 36 -8.98 9.70 33.38
CA ASP A 36 -7.75 10.41 33.01
C ASP A 36 -7.63 10.48 31.47
N PRO A 37 -7.71 11.69 30.88
CA PRO A 37 -7.70 11.84 29.43
C PRO A 37 -6.41 11.34 28.76
N MET A 38 -5.27 11.47 29.44
CA MET A 38 -3.97 11.06 28.92
C MET A 38 -3.80 9.55 28.96
N LEU A 39 -4.33 8.90 30.00
CA LEU A 39 -4.38 7.45 30.06
C LEU A 39 -5.26 6.90 28.93
N ALA A 40 -6.50 7.41 28.82
CA ALA A 40 -7.45 6.98 27.81
C ALA A 40 -6.94 7.25 26.37
N ALA A 41 -6.29 8.39 26.12
CA ALA A 41 -5.66 8.68 24.84
C ALA A 41 -4.59 7.65 24.48
N GLY A 42 -3.85 7.13 25.47
CA GLY A 42 -2.82 6.11 25.24
C GLY A 42 -3.43 4.82 24.74
N ALA A 43 -4.53 4.42 25.37
CA ALA A 43 -5.29 3.23 25.00
C ALA A 43 -5.92 3.34 23.62
N VAL A 44 -6.47 4.51 23.30
CA VAL A 44 -7.03 4.83 21.99
C VAL A 44 -5.98 4.73 20.88
N LEU A 45 -4.79 5.29 21.11
CA LEU A 45 -3.73 5.31 20.10
C LEU A 45 -3.15 3.93 19.78
N ARG A 46 -3.28 2.94 20.67
CA ARG A 46 -2.93 1.54 20.34
C ARG A 46 -3.77 0.95 19.22
N LEU A 47 -4.97 1.49 18.95
CA LEU A 47 -5.81 1.06 17.84
C LEU A 47 -5.34 1.62 16.48
N ILE A 48 -4.36 2.52 16.46
CA ILE A 48 -3.69 3.00 15.25
C ILE A 48 -2.50 2.08 15.01
N PRO A 49 -2.52 1.24 13.96
CA PRO A 49 -1.42 0.32 13.69
C PRO A 49 -0.15 1.08 13.28
N GLU A 50 0.99 0.56 13.71
CA GLU A 50 2.32 1.14 13.43
C GLU A 50 2.70 1.01 11.95
N ASP A 51 2.28 -0.08 11.31
CA ASP A 51 2.59 -0.44 9.92
C ASP A 51 1.79 0.32 8.86
N ARG A 52 1.03 1.35 9.28
CA ARG A 52 0.19 2.19 8.41
C ARG A 52 -0.97 1.43 7.74
N SER A 53 -1.29 0.22 8.19
CA SER A 53 -2.42 -0.54 7.67
C SER A 53 -3.76 -0.03 8.23
N TYR A 54 -4.85 -0.45 7.59
CA TYR A 54 -6.27 -0.32 7.95
C TYR A 54 -6.62 0.38 9.29
N LEU A 55 -7.13 1.62 9.21
CA LEU A 55 -7.58 2.41 10.37
C LEU A 55 -9.04 2.14 10.77
N GLY A 56 -9.71 1.19 10.11
CA GLY A 56 -11.12 0.95 10.35
C GLY A 56 -11.46 0.48 11.77
N SER A 57 -10.53 -0.11 12.53
CA SER A 57 -10.77 -0.43 13.95
C SER A 57 -10.88 0.84 14.80
N PHE A 58 -9.92 1.75 14.64
CA PHE A 58 -9.91 3.06 15.28
C PHE A 58 -11.16 3.88 14.90
N GLY A 59 -11.45 4.02 13.61
CA GLY A 59 -12.62 4.76 13.11
C GLY A 59 -13.96 4.19 13.61
N ARG A 60 -14.09 2.87 13.76
CA ARG A 60 -15.33 2.23 14.25
C ARG A 60 -15.52 2.29 15.76
N HIS A 61 -14.44 2.31 16.54
CA HIS A 61 -14.51 2.12 17.98
C HIS A 61 -14.27 3.39 18.79
N CYS A 62 -13.74 4.44 18.17
CA CYS A 62 -13.43 5.70 18.85
C CYS A 62 -14.45 6.82 18.58
N GLN A 63 -15.61 6.57 17.96
CA GLN A 63 -16.57 7.63 17.59
C GLN A 63 -17.22 8.37 18.76
N GLN A 64 -17.24 7.78 19.95
CA GLN A 64 -17.98 8.26 21.11
C GLN A 64 -17.06 8.64 22.28
N LEU A 65 -15.82 9.06 21.99
CA LEU A 65 -14.89 9.48 23.03
C LEU A 65 -15.35 10.77 23.73
N PRO A 66 -15.08 10.93 25.04
CA PRO A 66 -15.27 12.20 25.73
C PRO A 66 -14.37 13.30 25.16
N ALA A 67 -14.83 14.56 25.19
CA ALA A 67 -14.09 15.71 24.65
C ALA A 67 -12.67 15.87 25.23
N PRO A 68 -12.43 15.71 26.56
CA PRO A 68 -11.07 15.76 27.11
C PRO A 68 -10.15 14.69 26.51
N VAL A 69 -10.66 13.48 26.27
CA VAL A 69 -9.90 12.38 25.66
C VAL A 69 -9.57 12.69 24.21
N ILE A 70 -10.53 13.25 23.45
CA ILE A 70 -10.30 13.67 22.06
C ILE A 70 -9.17 14.70 21.98
N ARG A 71 -9.18 15.72 22.85
CA ARG A 71 -8.11 16.73 22.90
C ARG A 71 -6.75 16.10 23.20
N ALA A 72 -6.69 15.21 24.20
CA ALA A 72 -5.46 14.48 24.55
C ALA A 72 -4.95 13.58 23.40
N VAL A 73 -5.85 12.94 22.65
CA VAL A 73 -5.48 12.17 21.44
C VAL A 73 -4.89 13.09 20.38
N LEU A 74 -5.57 14.20 20.05
CA LEU A 74 -5.10 15.16 19.05
C LEU A 74 -3.77 15.84 19.43
N GLU A 75 -3.55 16.08 20.72
CA GLU A 75 -2.28 16.59 21.26
C GLU A 75 -1.15 15.58 21.03
N ARG A 76 -1.37 14.29 21.28
CA ARG A 76 -0.36 13.25 21.05
C ARG A 76 -0.08 12.96 19.59
N LEU A 77 -1.04 13.23 18.72
CA LEU A 77 -0.88 13.13 17.27
C LEU A 77 -0.27 14.40 16.66
N ALA A 78 0.02 15.42 17.48
CA ALA A 78 0.65 16.64 16.99
C ALA A 78 2.01 16.32 16.35
N GLY A 79 2.20 16.76 15.10
CA GLY A 79 3.42 16.50 14.33
C GLY A 79 3.46 15.16 13.62
N ASP A 80 2.48 14.28 13.81
CA ASP A 80 2.35 13.08 12.98
C ASP A 80 1.91 13.47 11.56
N VAL A 81 2.75 13.12 10.59
CA VAL A 81 2.60 13.45 9.17
C VAL A 81 1.99 12.32 8.35
N ARG A 82 1.58 11.21 8.97
CA ARG A 82 0.92 10.11 8.25
C ARG A 82 -0.41 10.63 7.66
N PRO A 83 -0.71 10.42 6.37
CA PRO A 83 -1.85 11.07 5.69
C PRO A 83 -3.19 10.93 6.41
N ALA A 84 -3.50 9.74 6.95
CA ALA A 84 -4.77 9.52 7.61
C ALA A 84 -4.86 10.15 9.02
N VAL A 85 -3.73 10.24 9.73
CA VAL A 85 -3.64 10.98 11.00
C VAL A 85 -3.74 12.48 10.73
N TYR A 86 -3.08 12.93 9.67
CA TYR A 86 -3.15 14.32 9.24
C TYR A 86 -4.57 14.71 8.83
N PHE A 87 -5.25 13.87 8.04
CA PHE A 87 -6.66 14.05 7.71
C PHE A 87 -7.54 14.19 8.94
N LEU A 88 -7.39 13.30 9.93
CA LEU A 88 -8.13 13.37 11.19
C LEU A 88 -7.91 14.70 11.92
N ARG A 89 -6.66 15.16 11.99
CA ARG A 89 -6.31 16.41 12.68
C ARG A 89 -6.91 17.64 12.00
N GLU A 90 -6.87 17.69 10.68
CA GLU A 90 -7.40 18.82 9.90
C GLU A 90 -8.93 18.81 9.81
N SER A 91 -9.57 17.65 9.98
CA SER A 91 -11.03 17.52 9.92
C SER A 91 -11.75 17.88 11.23
N VAL A 92 -11.01 18.07 12.33
CA VAL A 92 -11.60 18.22 13.68
C VAL A 92 -11.44 19.64 14.17
N ASP A 93 -12.56 20.25 14.57
CA ASP A 93 -12.58 21.58 15.18
C ASP A 93 -12.05 21.50 16.62
N ARG A 94 -10.80 21.93 16.80
CA ARG A 94 -10.09 21.88 18.09
C ARG A 94 -10.45 23.02 19.03
N GLU A 95 -10.91 24.14 18.48
CA GLU A 95 -11.16 25.39 19.20
C GLU A 95 -12.64 25.56 19.58
N GLY A 96 -13.52 24.78 18.95
CA GLY A 96 -14.93 24.72 19.27
C GLY A 96 -15.26 24.21 20.68
N SER A 97 -16.54 24.32 21.02
CA SER A 97 -17.11 23.75 22.25
C SER A 97 -16.95 22.23 22.30
N ASP A 98 -17.08 21.62 23.49
CA ASP A 98 -17.02 20.17 23.66
C ASP A 98 -18.04 19.39 22.81
N GLU A 99 -19.19 20.00 22.50
CA GLU A 99 -20.18 19.43 21.58
C GLU A 99 -19.71 19.51 20.13
N ALA A 100 -19.20 20.68 19.70
CA ALA A 100 -18.66 20.87 18.35
C ALA A 100 -17.44 19.97 18.07
N LEU A 101 -16.55 19.83 19.06
CA LEU A 101 -15.39 18.93 19.01
C LEU A 101 -15.85 17.47 18.83
N ARG A 102 -16.82 17.01 19.62
CA ARG A 102 -17.34 15.64 19.49
C ARG A 102 -18.07 15.41 18.16
N GLY A 103 -18.78 16.43 17.66
CA GLY A 103 -19.44 16.40 16.36
C GLY A 103 -18.45 16.26 15.21
N SER A 104 -17.44 17.15 15.16
CA SER A 104 -16.40 17.11 14.13
C SER A 104 -15.51 15.87 14.24
N TRP A 105 -15.20 15.41 15.46
CA TRP A 105 -14.53 14.12 15.69
C TRP A 105 -15.27 12.94 15.07
N ARG A 106 -16.58 12.83 15.32
CA ARG A 106 -17.39 11.75 14.74
C ARG A 106 -17.44 11.84 13.21
N MET A 107 -17.57 13.05 12.68
CA MET A 107 -17.56 13.31 11.24
C MET A 107 -16.23 12.89 10.61
N ALA A 108 -15.11 13.28 11.21
CA ALA A 108 -13.77 12.93 10.73
C ALA A 108 -13.54 11.42 10.74
N LEU A 109 -13.90 10.72 11.83
CA LEU A 109 -13.79 9.26 11.89
C LEU A 109 -14.70 8.56 10.88
N GLN A 110 -15.90 9.08 10.65
CA GLN A 110 -16.77 8.57 9.59
C GLN A 110 -16.15 8.78 8.21
N GLY A 111 -15.56 9.95 7.96
CA GLY A 111 -14.84 10.25 6.72
C GLY A 111 -13.66 9.30 6.47
N MET A 112 -12.91 8.95 7.52
CA MET A 112 -11.85 7.93 7.44
C MET A 112 -12.42 6.56 7.03
N LEU A 113 -13.55 6.15 7.59
CA LEU A 113 -14.23 4.89 7.24
C LEU A 113 -14.83 4.92 5.83
N ASP A 114 -15.12 6.10 5.29
CA ASP A 114 -15.61 6.29 3.93
C ASP A 114 -14.48 6.31 2.89
N LEU A 115 -13.25 6.63 3.31
CA LEU A 115 -12.02 6.40 2.53
C LEU A 115 -11.54 4.93 2.61
N ASP A 116 -11.83 4.24 3.71
CA ASP A 116 -11.40 2.86 3.97
C ASP A 116 -12.46 1.82 3.55
N VAL A 117 -12.72 1.76 2.24
CA VAL A 117 -13.80 0.94 1.67
C VAL A 117 -13.31 -0.41 1.16
N THR A 118 -14.04 -1.46 1.53
CA THR A 118 -13.83 -2.83 1.02
C THR A 118 -14.48 -3.07 -0.34
N TYR A 119 -15.25 -2.10 -0.85
CA TYR A 119 -15.92 -2.20 -2.13
C TYR A 119 -14.93 -2.05 -3.30
N GLY A 120 -15.17 -2.80 -4.38
CA GLY A 120 -14.40 -2.70 -5.61
C GLY A 120 -14.39 -1.27 -6.17
N TRP A 121 -13.29 -0.92 -6.84
CA TRP A 121 -13.16 0.34 -7.58
C TRP A 121 -14.29 0.49 -8.60
N GLY A 122 -14.84 1.70 -8.76
CA GLY A 122 -15.99 1.95 -9.63
C GLY A 122 -17.35 1.42 -9.14
N SER A 123 -17.43 0.75 -7.99
CA SER A 123 -18.72 0.34 -7.43
C SER A 123 -19.60 1.53 -7.06
N LYS A 124 -20.93 1.36 -7.16
CA LYS A 124 -21.90 2.42 -6.82
C LYS A 124 -21.75 2.87 -5.36
N GLN A 125 -21.51 1.93 -4.45
CA GLN A 125 -21.33 2.20 -3.02
C GLN A 125 -20.07 3.01 -2.75
N ARG A 126 -18.92 2.65 -3.36
CA ARG A 126 -17.69 3.43 -3.24
C ARG A 126 -17.87 4.83 -3.81
N LYS A 127 -18.46 4.95 -5.01
CA LYS A 127 -18.73 6.25 -5.63
C LYS A 127 -19.59 7.15 -4.75
N ALA A 128 -20.65 6.62 -4.14
CA ALA A 128 -21.52 7.39 -3.24
C ALA A 128 -20.78 7.89 -1.98
N LYS A 129 -19.92 7.07 -1.38
CA LYS A 129 -19.08 7.48 -0.24
C LYS A 129 -18.11 8.60 -0.60
N LEU A 130 -17.38 8.44 -1.70
CA LEU A 130 -16.43 9.45 -2.18
C LEU A 130 -17.15 10.76 -2.55
N GLN A 131 -18.34 10.68 -3.14
CA GLN A 131 -19.19 11.85 -3.40
C GLN A 131 -19.59 12.56 -2.11
N GLY A 132 -20.01 11.82 -1.07
CA GLY A 132 -20.35 12.40 0.22
C GLY A 132 -19.17 13.11 0.91
N LEU A 133 -17.94 12.62 0.70
CA LEU A 133 -16.73 13.31 1.15
C LEU A 133 -16.48 14.62 0.38
N ALA A 134 -16.65 14.60 -0.94
CA ALA A 134 -16.48 15.78 -1.79
C ALA A 134 -17.53 16.87 -1.50
N GLU A 135 -18.74 16.49 -1.12
CA GLU A 135 -19.84 17.43 -0.81
C GLU A 135 -19.72 18.05 0.60
N ASN A 136 -18.86 17.51 1.46
CA ASN A 136 -18.64 18.04 2.80
C ASN A 136 -17.42 18.99 2.80
N PRO A 137 -17.61 20.31 2.97
CA PRO A 137 -16.52 21.28 2.83
C PRO A 137 -15.35 21.06 3.80
N VAL A 138 -15.64 20.65 5.04
CA VAL A 138 -14.61 20.41 6.07
C VAL A 138 -13.75 19.21 5.69
N LEU A 139 -14.39 18.10 5.29
CA LEU A 139 -13.67 16.89 4.91
C LEU A 139 -12.92 17.07 3.58
N LEU A 140 -13.52 17.76 2.61
CA LEU A 140 -12.87 18.10 1.35
C LEU A 140 -11.62 18.95 1.59
N GLN A 141 -11.72 20.01 2.40
CA GLN A 141 -10.57 20.86 2.73
C GLN A 141 -9.45 20.09 3.44
N ALA A 142 -9.81 19.20 4.37
CA ALA A 142 -8.84 18.33 5.03
C ALA A 142 -8.16 17.38 4.02
N ILE A 143 -8.90 16.80 3.07
CA ILE A 143 -8.35 15.95 2.01
C ILE A 143 -7.41 16.75 1.11
N GLN A 144 -7.81 17.94 0.65
CA GLN A 144 -6.97 18.83 -0.16
C GLN A 144 -5.66 19.13 0.55
N THR A 145 -5.72 19.50 1.84
CA THR A 145 -4.54 19.80 2.66
C THR A 145 -3.60 18.60 2.77
N VAL A 146 -4.15 17.41 3.04
CA VAL A 146 -3.35 16.17 3.14
C VAL A 146 -2.70 15.81 1.82
N VAL A 147 -3.44 15.92 0.71
CA VAL A 147 -2.92 15.60 -0.63
C VAL A 147 -1.80 16.56 -1.04
N VAL A 148 -1.90 17.85 -0.71
CA VAL A 148 -0.81 18.80 -0.96
C VAL A 148 0.42 18.48 -0.12
N ALA A 149 0.22 18.14 1.16
CA ALA A 149 1.31 18.01 2.12
C ALA A 149 1.98 16.62 2.17
N SER A 150 1.43 15.63 1.46
CA SER A 150 1.91 14.23 1.52
C SER A 150 2.25 13.72 0.13
N GLU A 151 3.40 13.04 -0.02
CA GLU A 151 3.76 12.41 -1.29
C GLU A 151 2.96 11.13 -1.55
N GLU A 152 2.82 10.29 -0.53
CA GLU A 152 2.10 9.02 -0.60
C GLU A 152 0.70 9.19 -0.03
N VAL A 153 -0.32 9.32 -0.89
CA VAL A 153 -1.72 9.39 -0.47
C VAL A 153 -2.54 8.22 -1.01
N ALA A 154 -3.65 7.91 -0.35
CA ALA A 154 -4.58 6.88 -0.80
C ALA A 154 -5.27 7.29 -2.10
N LEU A 155 -5.60 6.31 -2.96
CA LEU A 155 -6.23 6.60 -4.24
C LEU A 155 -7.63 7.22 -4.07
N ASP A 156 -8.33 6.82 -3.01
CA ASP A 156 -9.64 7.37 -2.65
C ASP A 156 -9.60 8.86 -2.35
N MET A 157 -8.54 9.36 -1.70
CA MET A 157 -8.37 10.80 -1.45
C MET A 157 -8.22 11.57 -2.76
N LEU A 158 -7.43 11.05 -3.70
CA LEU A 158 -7.27 11.64 -5.03
C LEU A 158 -8.58 11.58 -5.83
N ALA A 159 -9.36 10.51 -5.69
CA ALA A 159 -10.67 10.40 -6.34
C ALA A 159 -11.66 11.44 -5.83
N VAL A 160 -11.68 11.75 -4.53
CA VAL A 160 -12.49 12.85 -3.97
C VAL A 160 -12.17 14.17 -4.68
N LEU A 161 -10.89 14.47 -4.90
CA LEU A 161 -10.49 15.69 -5.62
C LEU A 161 -10.99 15.71 -7.07
N THR A 162 -10.94 14.57 -7.78
CA THR A 162 -11.46 14.49 -9.16
C THR A 162 -12.99 14.53 -9.24
N ILE A 163 -13.70 14.16 -8.17
CA ILE A 163 -15.16 14.28 -8.06
C ILE A 163 -15.57 15.73 -7.82
N ASP A 164 -14.86 16.42 -6.92
CA ASP A 164 -15.09 17.84 -6.63
C ASP A 164 -14.75 18.70 -7.86
N ALA A 165 -13.56 18.50 -8.44
CA ALA A 165 -13.05 19.17 -9.63
C ALA A 165 -13.02 20.71 -9.53
N SER A 166 -12.96 21.28 -8.31
CA SER A 166 -12.66 22.69 -8.12
C SER A 166 -11.20 23.00 -8.45
N GLU A 167 -10.87 24.27 -8.66
CA GLU A 167 -9.50 24.74 -8.90
C GLU A 167 -8.55 24.27 -7.78
N ALA A 168 -8.93 24.42 -6.51
CA ALA A 168 -8.14 23.96 -5.36
C ALA A 168 -7.88 22.44 -5.37
N SER A 169 -8.87 21.64 -5.79
CA SER A 169 -8.70 20.19 -5.95
C SER A 169 -7.79 19.83 -7.12
N LEU A 170 -7.86 20.57 -8.22
CA LEU A 170 -6.98 20.37 -9.37
C LEU A 170 -5.54 20.75 -9.03
N ASP A 171 -5.33 21.88 -8.36
CA ASP A 171 -4.01 22.33 -7.89
C ASP A 171 -3.37 21.30 -6.96
N ALA A 172 -4.16 20.71 -6.05
CA ALA A 172 -3.69 19.64 -5.18
C ALA A 172 -3.30 18.36 -5.95
N LEU A 173 -3.89 18.08 -7.12
CA LEU A 173 -3.58 16.92 -7.95
C LEU A 173 -2.29 17.10 -8.78
N ILE A 174 -1.94 18.32 -9.19
CA ILE A 174 -0.82 18.61 -10.10
C ILE A 174 0.49 17.96 -9.63
N PRO A 175 0.96 18.10 -8.37
CA PRO A 175 2.22 17.52 -7.94
C PRO A 175 2.28 15.99 -8.11
N HIS A 176 1.15 15.31 -7.92
CA HIS A 176 1.05 13.85 -8.04
C HIS A 176 1.08 13.41 -9.51
N VAL A 177 0.38 14.14 -10.38
CA VAL A 177 0.43 13.92 -11.83
C VAL A 177 1.85 14.14 -12.35
N GLU A 178 2.48 15.26 -11.99
CA GLU A 178 3.84 15.56 -12.44
C GLU A 178 4.86 14.52 -11.96
N ARG A 179 4.70 13.99 -10.75
CA ARG A 179 5.54 12.91 -10.24
C ARG A 179 5.32 11.62 -11.02
N ALA A 180 4.06 11.24 -11.26
CA ALA A 180 3.72 10.05 -12.05
C ALA A 180 4.26 10.15 -13.48
N VAL A 181 4.08 11.29 -14.14
CA VAL A 181 4.60 11.54 -15.50
C VAL A 181 6.13 11.47 -15.54
N ARG A 182 6.83 12.03 -14.53
CA ARG A 182 8.30 11.97 -14.45
C ARG A 182 8.80 10.55 -14.21
N SER A 183 8.15 9.78 -13.35
CA SER A 183 8.54 8.41 -13.03
C SER A 183 8.33 7.45 -14.20
N GLN A 184 7.36 7.73 -15.08
CA GLN A 184 6.84 6.82 -16.10
C GLN A 184 6.48 5.41 -15.56
N GLY A 185 6.25 5.31 -14.25
CA GLY A 185 5.97 4.08 -13.53
C GLY A 185 4.48 3.73 -13.45
N TRP A 186 4.18 2.79 -12.57
CA TRP A 186 2.83 2.28 -12.30
C TRP A 186 1.90 3.34 -11.68
N GLU A 187 2.46 4.42 -11.12
CA GLU A 187 1.73 5.55 -10.58
C GLU A 187 0.85 6.23 -11.64
N LEU A 188 1.29 6.22 -12.91
CA LEU A 188 0.51 6.80 -14.01
C LEU A 188 -0.76 5.98 -14.29
N ASP A 189 -0.65 4.64 -14.30
CA ASP A 189 -1.82 3.74 -14.42
C ASP A 189 -2.78 3.97 -13.26
N ARG A 190 -2.23 4.08 -12.05
CA ARG A 190 -3.01 4.33 -10.83
C ARG A 190 -3.79 5.66 -10.91
N LEU A 191 -3.20 6.71 -11.47
CA LEU A 191 -3.89 8.01 -11.63
C LEU A 191 -4.92 7.98 -12.77
N GLU A 192 -4.70 7.18 -13.82
CA GLU A 192 -5.69 6.98 -14.89
C GLU A 192 -7.00 6.37 -14.36
N ASP A 193 -6.90 5.44 -13.40
CA ASP A 193 -8.06 4.82 -12.74
C ASP A 193 -9.04 5.83 -12.13
N LEU A 194 -8.56 7.03 -11.76
CA LEU A 194 -9.38 8.12 -11.21
C LEU A 194 -10.48 8.58 -12.18
N ARG A 195 -10.29 8.38 -13.50
CA ARG A 195 -11.30 8.70 -14.53
C ARG A 195 -12.65 8.05 -14.24
N THR A 196 -12.64 6.89 -13.58
CA THR A 196 -13.85 6.16 -13.15
C THR A 196 -14.77 6.99 -12.26
N HIS A 197 -14.20 7.86 -11.43
CA HIS A 197 -14.92 8.66 -10.45
C HIS A 197 -15.01 10.15 -10.81
N ALA A 198 -14.12 10.61 -11.68
CA ALA A 198 -13.99 12.01 -12.05
C ALA A 198 -15.29 12.64 -12.58
N ARG A 199 -15.52 13.90 -12.19
CA ARG A 199 -16.50 14.76 -12.83
C ARG A 199 -15.98 15.19 -14.20
N SER A 200 -16.82 15.11 -15.23
CA SER A 200 -16.47 15.64 -16.55
C SER A 200 -16.37 17.16 -16.47
N THR A 201 -15.15 17.66 -16.69
CA THR A 201 -14.80 19.07 -16.81
C THR A 201 -13.73 19.18 -17.89
N PRO A 202 -13.65 20.28 -18.65
CA PRO A 202 -12.63 20.42 -19.69
C PRO A 202 -11.20 20.20 -19.20
N ALA A 203 -10.89 20.64 -17.96
CA ALA A 203 -9.56 20.48 -17.37
C ALA A 203 -9.23 19.01 -17.04
N LEU A 204 -10.15 18.28 -16.41
CA LEU A 204 -9.94 16.86 -16.11
C LEU A 204 -9.95 16.01 -17.37
N ASP A 205 -10.84 16.30 -18.32
CA ASP A 205 -10.90 15.57 -19.58
C ASP A 205 -9.58 15.69 -20.35
N ALA A 206 -9.03 16.90 -20.46
CA ALA A 206 -7.71 17.14 -21.06
C ALA A 206 -6.56 16.45 -20.28
N LEU A 207 -6.64 16.44 -18.95
CA LEU A 207 -5.66 15.73 -18.10
C LEU A 207 -5.68 14.23 -18.39
N PHE A 208 -6.85 13.60 -18.39
CA PHE A 208 -7.00 12.16 -18.66
C PHE A 208 -6.61 11.79 -20.08
N GLU A 209 -6.95 12.62 -21.08
CA GLU A 209 -6.50 12.43 -22.47
C GLU A 209 -4.97 12.45 -22.57
N ARG A 210 -4.31 13.37 -21.86
CA ARG A 210 -2.85 13.42 -21.82
C ARG A 210 -2.24 12.20 -21.14
N MET A 211 -2.81 11.74 -20.03
CA MET A 211 -2.35 10.53 -19.35
C MET A 211 -2.52 9.29 -20.24
N GLU A 212 -3.65 9.16 -20.92
CA GLU A 212 -3.90 8.06 -21.87
C GLU A 212 -2.87 8.07 -23.01
N ALA A 213 -2.59 9.24 -23.60
CA ALA A 213 -1.57 9.35 -24.64
C ALA A 213 -0.18 8.92 -24.16
N LEU A 214 0.19 9.25 -22.92
CA LEU A 214 1.45 8.80 -22.31
C LEU A 214 1.48 7.29 -22.07
N LEU A 215 0.36 6.72 -21.57
CA LEU A 215 0.23 5.28 -21.37
C LEU A 215 0.32 4.52 -22.69
N GLN A 216 -0.35 4.99 -23.74
CA GLN A 216 -0.26 4.42 -25.09
C GLN A 216 1.17 4.49 -25.64
N ALA A 217 1.85 5.63 -25.50
CA ALA A 217 3.24 5.79 -25.91
C ALA A 217 4.20 4.87 -25.12
N ARG A 218 3.89 4.57 -23.86
CA ARG A 218 4.65 3.60 -23.04
C ARG A 218 4.39 2.16 -23.50
N ARG A 219 3.12 1.78 -23.69
CA ARG A 219 2.73 0.44 -24.18
C ARG A 219 3.37 0.13 -25.54
N ALA A 220 3.35 1.10 -26.46
CA ALA A 220 3.94 0.95 -27.79
C ALA A 220 5.45 0.63 -27.79
N ARG A 221 6.17 0.98 -26.72
CA ARG A 221 7.62 0.81 -26.59
C ARG A 221 8.03 -0.18 -25.50
N SER A 222 7.07 -0.90 -24.91
CA SER A 222 7.33 -1.73 -23.71
C SER A 222 8.01 -3.06 -24.08
N PRO A 223 9.27 -3.30 -23.66
CA PRO A 223 9.94 -4.57 -23.95
C PRO A 223 9.31 -5.75 -23.18
N ALA A 224 8.64 -5.48 -22.05
CA ALA A 224 7.86 -6.50 -21.34
C ALA A 224 6.66 -6.98 -22.17
N LEU A 225 5.99 -6.08 -22.89
CA LEU A 225 4.90 -6.47 -23.79
C LEU A 225 5.43 -7.19 -25.04
N GLU A 226 6.62 -6.84 -25.51
CA GLU A 226 7.32 -7.61 -26.56
C GLU A 226 7.66 -9.02 -26.09
N LEU A 227 8.19 -9.16 -24.87
CA LEU A 227 8.43 -10.46 -24.24
C LEU A 227 7.13 -11.26 -24.14
N ALA A 228 6.02 -10.63 -23.75
CA ALA A 228 4.72 -11.30 -23.69
C ALA A 228 4.29 -11.87 -25.05
N ARG A 229 4.53 -11.12 -26.14
CA ARG A 229 4.28 -11.57 -27.52
C ARG A 229 5.20 -12.73 -27.90
N GLU A 230 6.50 -12.63 -27.60
CA GLU A 230 7.50 -13.69 -27.87
C GLU A 230 7.14 -15.00 -27.15
N LEU A 231 6.69 -14.91 -25.90
CA LEU A 231 6.22 -16.05 -25.11
C LEU A 231 4.83 -16.57 -25.54
N GLY A 232 4.20 -15.91 -26.53
CA GLY A 232 2.94 -16.31 -27.13
C GLY A 232 1.70 -16.04 -26.27
N PHE A 233 1.73 -15.00 -25.44
CA PHE A 233 0.56 -14.54 -24.67
C PHE A 233 -0.35 -13.58 -25.45
N GLY A 234 -0.01 -13.25 -26.69
CA GLY A 234 -0.76 -12.32 -27.55
C GLY A 234 -0.35 -10.87 -27.31
N GLU A 235 -1.31 -9.94 -27.40
CA GLU A 235 -1.09 -8.50 -27.22
C GLU A 235 -1.80 -7.99 -25.96
N PRO A 236 -1.30 -8.32 -24.75
CA PRO A 236 -1.89 -7.79 -23.53
C PRO A 236 -1.61 -6.28 -23.40
N GLU A 237 -2.57 -5.55 -22.83
CA GLU A 237 -2.36 -4.13 -22.46
C GLU A 237 -1.38 -3.98 -21.28
N VAL A 238 -1.38 -4.98 -20.39
CA VAL A 238 -0.52 -5.05 -19.20
C VAL A 238 0.02 -6.47 -19.03
N PHE A 239 1.34 -6.59 -18.90
CA PHE A 239 2.03 -7.83 -18.63
C PHE A 239 2.93 -7.67 -17.41
N TRP A 240 2.58 -8.38 -16.32
CA TRP A 240 3.46 -8.44 -15.17
C TRP A 240 3.41 -9.82 -14.52
N PHE A 241 4.53 -10.20 -13.92
CA PHE A 241 4.60 -11.30 -12.98
C PHE A 241 5.75 -11.10 -11.99
N ARG A 242 5.55 -11.65 -10.79
CA ARG A 242 6.58 -11.77 -9.76
C ARG A 242 6.73 -13.23 -9.42
N LEU A 243 7.97 -13.63 -9.27
CA LEU A 243 8.35 -14.97 -8.92
C LEU A 243 9.27 -14.92 -7.71
N TYR A 244 8.95 -15.74 -6.72
CA TYR A 244 9.85 -16.06 -5.62
C TYR A 244 10.24 -17.53 -5.72
N ALA A 245 11.54 -17.79 -5.70
CA ALA A 245 12.10 -19.14 -5.74
C ALA A 245 13.20 -19.26 -4.69
N THR A 246 13.39 -20.48 -4.19
CA THR A 246 14.45 -20.79 -3.24
C THR A 246 15.30 -21.94 -3.76
N GLY A 247 16.55 -22.02 -3.29
CA GLY A 247 17.47 -23.08 -3.67
C GLY A 247 18.49 -23.36 -2.58
N GLY A 248 19.12 -24.53 -2.67
CA GLY A 248 20.18 -24.98 -1.76
C GLY A 248 19.58 -25.32 -0.41
N GLU A 249 18.69 -26.32 -0.38
CA GLU A 249 18.12 -26.83 0.86
C GLU A 249 19.23 -27.33 1.80
N GLU A 250 19.27 -26.77 3.00
CA GLU A 250 20.18 -27.13 4.07
C GLU A 250 19.35 -27.39 5.35
N GLY A 251 19.55 -28.53 6.01
CA GLY A 251 18.82 -28.92 7.23
C GLY A 251 18.10 -30.27 7.10
N ASP A 252 17.35 -30.66 8.14
CA ASP A 252 16.48 -31.83 8.12
C ASP A 252 15.02 -31.45 7.80
N GLY A 253 14.12 -32.43 7.72
CA GLY A 253 12.71 -32.21 7.39
C GLY A 253 11.92 -31.37 8.41
N GLN A 254 12.48 -31.04 9.58
CA GLN A 254 11.86 -30.17 10.59
C GLN A 254 12.49 -28.77 10.64
N SER A 255 13.74 -28.60 10.16
CA SER A 255 14.46 -27.31 10.14
C SER A 255 15.08 -27.00 8.77
N MET A 256 14.29 -27.14 7.71
CA MET A 256 14.74 -26.86 6.35
C MET A 256 14.96 -25.36 6.15
N THR A 257 16.15 -24.99 5.73
CA THR A 257 16.53 -23.63 5.36
C THR A 257 16.99 -23.60 3.91
N TYR A 258 16.81 -22.47 3.24
CA TYR A 258 17.23 -22.30 1.85
C TYR A 258 18.43 -21.40 1.78
N ARG A 259 19.51 -21.87 1.15
CA ARG A 259 20.74 -21.09 0.98
C ARG A 259 20.57 -19.86 0.10
N TYR A 260 19.73 -19.98 -0.93
CA TYR A 260 19.51 -18.94 -1.92
C TYR A 260 18.03 -18.55 -1.97
N HIS A 261 17.80 -17.24 -2.01
CA HIS A 261 16.49 -16.61 -2.15
C HIS A 261 16.49 -15.76 -3.42
N CYS A 262 15.66 -16.14 -4.37
CA CYS A 262 15.60 -15.53 -5.70
C CYS A 262 14.28 -14.79 -5.88
N HIS A 263 14.36 -13.58 -6.45
CA HIS A 263 13.21 -12.76 -6.77
C HIS A 263 13.32 -12.26 -8.21
N LEU A 264 12.35 -12.65 -9.05
CA LEU A 264 12.18 -12.13 -10.40
C LEU A 264 10.94 -11.25 -10.45
N THR A 265 11.07 -10.09 -11.09
CA THR A 265 9.95 -9.21 -11.45
C THR A 265 10.03 -8.87 -12.92
N VAL A 266 8.90 -9.03 -13.59
CA VAL A 266 8.63 -8.45 -14.91
C VAL A 266 7.38 -7.59 -14.77
N ASP A 267 7.44 -6.33 -15.20
CA ASP A 267 6.29 -5.42 -15.15
C ASP A 267 6.33 -4.41 -16.30
N SER A 268 5.37 -4.50 -17.22
CA SER A 268 5.24 -3.60 -18.37
C SER A 268 4.91 -2.15 -18.00
N ARG A 269 4.57 -1.89 -16.74
CA ARG A 269 4.24 -0.55 -16.23
C ARG A 269 5.45 0.15 -15.60
N ALA A 270 6.54 -0.57 -15.35
CA ALA A 270 7.73 -0.02 -14.74
C ALA A 270 8.77 0.37 -15.80
N PRO A 271 9.51 1.48 -15.60
CA PRO A 271 10.64 1.81 -16.46
C PRO A 271 11.73 0.74 -16.40
N VAL A 272 12.05 0.28 -15.18
CA VAL A 272 12.86 -0.93 -14.94
C VAL A 272 11.94 -2.14 -15.00
N TRP A 273 11.67 -2.59 -16.22
CA TRP A 273 10.62 -3.57 -16.51
C TRP A 273 11.01 -5.01 -16.18
N PHE A 274 12.31 -5.31 -16.08
CA PHE A 274 12.85 -6.63 -15.74
C PHE A 274 13.81 -6.48 -14.57
N ARG A 275 13.69 -7.32 -13.54
CA ARG A 275 14.64 -7.37 -12.43
C ARG A 275 14.73 -8.77 -11.86
N PHE A 276 15.95 -9.27 -11.70
CA PHE A 276 16.26 -10.50 -10.99
C PHE A 276 17.30 -10.24 -9.92
N SER A 277 16.98 -10.59 -8.68
CA SER A 277 17.94 -10.58 -7.58
C SER A 277 18.01 -11.93 -6.91
N MET A 278 19.20 -12.26 -6.43
CA MET A 278 19.44 -13.42 -5.59
C MET A 278 20.23 -12.99 -4.37
N SER A 279 19.77 -13.47 -3.22
CA SER A 279 20.44 -13.27 -1.95
C SER A 279 20.76 -14.61 -1.30
N SER A 280 21.79 -14.62 -0.47
CA SER A 280 22.20 -15.80 0.29
C SER A 280 22.39 -15.45 1.77
N TRP A 281 22.42 -16.44 2.65
CA TRP A 281 22.83 -16.21 4.03
C TRP A 281 24.28 -15.71 4.08
N GLY A 282 24.55 -14.84 5.05
CA GLY A 282 25.89 -14.33 5.31
C GLY A 282 26.91 -15.48 5.50
N PRO A 283 28.18 -15.27 5.12
CA PRO A 283 29.24 -16.28 5.25
C PRO A 283 29.56 -16.65 6.71
N ASP A 284 29.03 -15.90 7.67
CA ASP A 284 29.12 -16.12 9.12
C ASP A 284 28.08 -17.13 9.64
N GLY A 285 27.16 -17.61 8.80
CA GLY A 285 26.14 -18.59 9.18
C GLY A 285 25.15 -18.05 10.22
N VAL A 286 25.10 -16.73 10.44
CA VAL A 286 24.22 -16.09 11.41
C VAL A 286 22.80 -16.06 10.83
N PRO A 287 21.83 -16.75 11.46
CA PRO A 287 20.43 -16.70 11.02
C PRO A 287 19.94 -15.25 11.06
N GLY A 288 19.40 -14.77 9.95
CA GLY A 288 18.79 -13.43 9.81
C GLY A 288 19.55 -12.45 8.93
N ARG A 289 20.82 -12.69 8.60
CA ARG A 289 21.60 -11.80 7.72
C ARG A 289 21.59 -12.29 6.27
N ILE A 290 20.72 -11.69 5.47
CA ILE A 290 20.61 -11.94 4.03
C ILE A 290 21.56 -10.97 3.29
N VAL A 291 22.42 -11.49 2.43
CA VAL A 291 23.40 -10.75 1.62
C VAL A 291 23.04 -10.87 0.14
N SER A 292 22.94 -9.74 -0.57
CA SER A 292 22.76 -9.75 -2.02
C SER A 292 24.02 -10.31 -2.70
N VAL A 293 23.85 -11.37 -3.48
CA VAL A 293 24.94 -12.06 -4.19
C VAL A 293 24.85 -11.90 -5.71
N PHE A 294 23.67 -11.54 -6.22
CA PHE A 294 23.42 -11.23 -7.63
C PHE A 294 22.27 -10.21 -7.74
N ASP A 295 22.41 -9.22 -8.63
CA ASP A 295 21.34 -8.28 -8.99
C ASP A 295 21.53 -7.86 -10.46
N PHE A 296 20.48 -8.07 -11.26
CA PHE A 296 20.42 -7.76 -12.68
C PHE A 296 19.05 -7.18 -13.00
N ASP A 297 19.02 -6.12 -13.80
CA ASP A 297 17.79 -5.53 -14.27
C ASP A 297 17.87 -5.13 -15.74
N SER A 298 16.82 -4.48 -16.24
CA SER A 298 16.77 -3.99 -17.62
C SER A 298 17.79 -2.91 -17.94
N GLU A 299 18.46 -2.32 -16.95
CA GLU A 299 19.54 -1.34 -17.14
C GLU A 299 20.92 -2.03 -17.16
N GLY A 300 21.03 -3.21 -16.56
CA GLY A 300 22.20 -4.09 -16.70
C GLY A 300 22.49 -4.92 -15.46
N LEU A 301 23.70 -5.48 -15.44
CA LEU A 301 24.20 -6.28 -14.30
C LEU A 301 24.80 -5.35 -13.25
N GLN A 302 24.20 -5.33 -12.06
CA GLN A 302 24.60 -4.45 -10.96
C GLN A 302 25.52 -5.15 -9.95
N ASN A 303 25.27 -6.44 -9.71
CA ASN A 303 26.05 -7.27 -8.80
C ASN A 303 26.12 -8.71 -9.32
N ASP A 304 27.32 -9.30 -9.31
CA ASP A 304 27.54 -10.70 -9.70
C ASP A 304 28.73 -11.30 -8.95
N THR A 305 28.57 -11.47 -7.64
CA THR A 305 29.61 -12.12 -6.81
C THR A 305 29.83 -13.59 -7.15
N LEU A 306 28.90 -14.19 -7.89
CA LEU A 306 28.85 -15.62 -8.20
C LEU A 306 29.35 -15.94 -9.62
N GLY A 307 29.61 -14.92 -10.44
CA GLY A 307 30.08 -15.07 -11.82
C GLY A 307 29.07 -15.75 -12.74
N LEU A 308 27.77 -15.48 -12.56
CA LEU A 308 26.68 -16.07 -13.35
C LEU A 308 26.48 -15.37 -14.70
N GLY A 309 26.92 -14.12 -14.82
CA GLY A 309 26.77 -13.29 -16.01
C GLY A 309 25.32 -12.84 -16.28
N ALA A 310 25.17 -11.96 -17.27
CA ALA A 310 23.89 -11.38 -17.63
C ALA A 310 22.89 -12.41 -18.22
N CYS A 311 21.60 -12.11 -18.09
CA CYS A 311 20.51 -12.93 -18.59
C CYS A 311 19.70 -12.19 -19.66
N ALA A 312 19.45 -12.82 -20.81
CA ALA A 312 18.41 -12.34 -21.73
C ALA A 312 17.04 -12.72 -21.15
N PRO A 313 16.08 -11.79 -21.01
CA PRO A 313 14.78 -12.07 -20.39
C PRO A 313 14.01 -13.25 -21.00
N SER A 314 14.02 -13.42 -22.32
CA SER A 314 13.34 -14.54 -22.99
C SER A 314 13.99 -15.90 -22.75
N ARG A 315 15.25 -15.92 -22.32
CA ARG A 315 16.03 -17.13 -21.99
C ARG A 315 16.23 -17.30 -20.48
N PHE A 316 15.40 -16.65 -19.66
CA PHE A 316 15.51 -16.74 -18.21
C PHE A 316 15.52 -18.19 -17.67
N PRO A 317 14.66 -19.11 -18.14
CA PRO A 317 14.68 -20.50 -17.64
C PRO A 317 16.01 -21.22 -17.95
N GLU A 318 16.56 -21.03 -19.16
CA GLU A 318 17.86 -21.58 -19.55
C GLU A 318 18.99 -21.01 -18.68
N TRP A 319 18.95 -19.71 -18.40
CA TRP A 319 19.91 -19.05 -17.53
C TRP A 319 19.82 -19.60 -16.09
N MET A 320 18.62 -19.75 -15.53
CA MET A 320 18.39 -20.34 -14.20
C MET A 320 18.91 -21.78 -14.12
N ALA A 321 18.71 -22.59 -15.16
CA ALA A 321 19.23 -23.96 -15.22
C ALA A 321 20.77 -24.01 -15.26
N ARG A 322 21.42 -23.05 -15.94
CA ARG A 322 22.89 -22.92 -15.90
C ARG A 322 23.39 -22.46 -14.53
N ALA A 323 22.72 -21.47 -13.93
CA ALA A 323 23.04 -20.99 -12.59
C ALA A 323 22.92 -22.12 -11.55
N ALA A 324 21.87 -22.94 -11.64
CA ALA A 324 21.69 -24.15 -10.82
C ALA A 324 22.92 -25.08 -10.89
N LYS A 325 23.39 -25.38 -12.10
CA LYS A 325 24.57 -26.23 -12.33
C LYS A 325 25.85 -25.62 -11.76
N GLN A 326 26.06 -24.32 -11.95
CA GLN A 326 27.25 -23.61 -11.45
C GLN A 326 27.27 -23.55 -9.92
N LEU A 327 26.12 -23.33 -9.29
CA LEU A 327 25.96 -23.26 -7.84
C LEU A 327 25.78 -24.63 -7.18
N ARG A 328 25.67 -25.72 -7.98
CA ARG A 328 25.39 -27.09 -7.53
C ARG A 328 24.14 -27.18 -6.66
N THR A 329 23.08 -26.51 -7.10
CA THR A 329 21.79 -26.45 -6.40
C THR A 329 20.67 -26.91 -7.32
N GLU A 330 19.55 -27.29 -6.71
CA GLU A 330 18.26 -27.36 -7.38
C GLU A 330 17.40 -26.18 -6.93
N TRP A 331 16.56 -25.67 -7.82
CA TRP A 331 15.58 -24.64 -7.49
C TRP A 331 14.28 -25.33 -7.09
N SER A 332 13.70 -24.94 -5.96
CA SER A 332 12.37 -25.40 -5.56
C SER A 332 11.32 -24.70 -6.42
N LEU A 333 11.14 -25.19 -7.65
CA LEU A 333 10.20 -24.62 -8.62
C LEU A 333 8.73 -25.00 -8.30
N ASP A 334 8.54 -26.06 -7.51
CA ASP A 334 7.20 -26.55 -7.15
C ASP A 334 6.57 -25.75 -6.00
N GLN A 335 7.38 -25.04 -5.22
CA GLN A 335 6.92 -24.06 -4.22
C GLN A 335 6.81 -22.63 -4.78
N MET A 336 6.96 -22.46 -6.10
CA MET A 336 6.90 -21.13 -6.72
C MET A 336 5.55 -20.45 -6.50
N SER A 337 5.58 -19.37 -5.73
CA SER A 337 4.48 -18.42 -5.72
C SER A 337 4.66 -17.46 -6.89
N VAL A 338 3.91 -17.69 -7.97
CA VAL A 338 3.82 -16.76 -9.10
C VAL A 338 2.58 -15.89 -8.94
N MET A 339 2.81 -14.60 -8.72
CA MET A 339 1.80 -13.55 -8.82
C MET A 339 1.87 -12.95 -10.23
N THR A 340 0.75 -12.78 -10.92
CA THR A 340 0.77 -12.32 -12.32
C THR A 340 -0.55 -11.66 -12.74
N SER A 341 -0.50 -10.82 -13.79
CA SER A 341 -1.70 -10.35 -14.51
C SER A 341 -2.42 -11.45 -15.29
N LEU A 342 -1.72 -12.55 -15.65
CA LEU A 342 -2.28 -13.63 -16.46
C LEU A 342 -3.26 -14.52 -15.65
N ARG A 343 -4.26 -15.06 -16.34
CA ARG A 343 -5.30 -15.92 -15.74
C ARG A 343 -5.47 -17.23 -16.51
N GLY A 344 -6.03 -18.24 -15.84
CA GLY A 344 -6.36 -19.53 -16.45
C GLY A 344 -5.17 -20.18 -17.18
N ARG A 345 -5.39 -20.66 -18.41
CA ARG A 345 -4.38 -21.36 -19.20
C ARG A 345 -3.11 -20.55 -19.47
N GLN A 346 -3.21 -19.22 -19.59
CA GLN A 346 -2.04 -18.37 -19.78
C GLN A 346 -1.14 -18.35 -18.55
N ARG A 347 -1.73 -18.35 -17.34
CA ARG A 347 -0.97 -18.47 -16.09
C ARG A 347 -0.25 -19.81 -16.00
N THR A 348 -0.92 -20.92 -16.34
CA THR A 348 -0.31 -22.26 -16.37
C THR A 348 0.89 -22.29 -17.31
N ARG A 349 0.73 -21.77 -18.53
CA ARG A 349 1.80 -21.70 -19.52
C ARG A 349 2.99 -20.84 -19.05
N LEU A 350 2.74 -19.74 -18.34
CA LEU A 350 3.82 -18.94 -17.74
C LEU A 350 4.60 -19.75 -16.71
N VAL A 351 3.91 -20.49 -15.85
CA VAL A 351 4.56 -21.37 -14.85
C VAL A 351 5.36 -22.47 -15.54
N GLU A 352 4.82 -23.10 -16.57
CA GLU A 352 5.54 -24.11 -17.37
C GLU A 352 6.80 -23.55 -18.01
N TRP A 353 6.72 -22.37 -18.63
CA TRP A 353 7.89 -21.69 -19.19
C TRP A 353 8.93 -21.38 -18.12
N LEU A 354 8.53 -20.87 -16.95
CA LEU A 354 9.44 -20.58 -15.83
C LEU A 354 10.16 -21.83 -15.30
N LYS A 355 9.55 -23.02 -15.42
CA LYS A 355 10.16 -24.28 -15.00
C LYS A 355 11.25 -24.78 -15.96
N GLY A 356 11.28 -24.28 -17.19
CA GLY A 356 12.24 -24.69 -18.23
C GLY A 356 11.78 -25.91 -18.99
#